data_AF-A0A2E1AAA0-F1
#
_entry.id   AF-A0A2E1AAA0-F1
#
_cell.length_a   1.000
_cell.length_b   1.000
_cell.length_c   1.000
_cell.angle_alpha   90.00
_cell.angle_beta   90.00
_cell.angle_gamma   90.00
#
_symmetry.space_group_name_H-M   'P 1'
#
loop_
_entity.id
_entity.type
_entity.pdbx_description
1 polymer ?
#
loop_
_entity_poly.entity_id
_entity_poly.type
_entity_poly.pdbx_seq_one_letter_code
_entity_poly.pdbx_strand_id
1 'polypeptide(L)'
;MWITANHLVAPGFDPLKVPFEKKVEIFRAFTDVWFLAVAYQAIEGHQNPDGSEAINLYNPQKEKYEKYLPHAGWAVLHLVMNYFEVIGCFRCGMIKTKKYQSGFNKTRFKDGFKQVIVTLSPYYRQYFFDDLINNEDASDHLWDFRNGLFHAGDIKSPIIISGGYEFSIKYRPDRDVLQINPHRFVPMLRLHLELYVKELLAAKEGSKIRTNFELAYTDRYTVKKTN
;
A
#
# COMPACT_ATOMS: atom_id res chain seq x y z
N MET A 1 14.73 10.93 -11.78
CA MET A 1 15.43 9.73 -12.26
C MET A 1 14.49 8.55 -12.12
N TRP A 2 14.10 7.92 -13.24
CA TRP A 2 13.31 6.69 -13.26
C TRP A 2 14.28 5.55 -13.51
N ILE A 3 14.73 4.90 -12.46
CA ILE A 3 15.39 3.61 -12.59
C ILE A 3 14.31 2.59 -12.34
N THR A 4 14.23 1.51 -13.12
CA THR A 4 13.55 0.27 -12.73
C THR A 4 14.28 -0.99 -13.13
N ALA A 5 14.10 -2.03 -12.31
CA ALA A 5 14.74 -3.33 -12.52
C ALA A 5 14.24 -4.05 -13.78
N ASN A 6 13.05 -3.70 -14.31
CA ASN A 6 12.45 -4.41 -15.45
C ASN A 6 11.93 -3.54 -16.60
N HIS A 7 11.95 -2.21 -16.50
CA HIS A 7 11.52 -1.32 -17.57
C HIS A 7 12.41 -0.08 -17.57
N LEU A 8 13.54 -0.19 -18.25
CA LEU A 8 14.19 0.97 -18.85
C LEU A 8 13.14 1.62 -19.75
N VAL A 9 12.73 2.84 -19.44
CA VAL A 9 11.97 3.67 -20.38
C VAL A 9 12.91 3.90 -21.55
N ALA A 10 12.83 3.03 -22.56
CA ALA A 10 13.61 3.18 -23.77
C ALA A 10 13.35 4.57 -24.33
N PRO A 11 14.37 5.26 -24.90
CA PRO A 11 14.14 6.49 -25.63
C PRO A 11 12.96 6.32 -26.61
N GLY A 12 11.93 7.16 -26.49
CA GLY A 12 10.71 7.09 -27.31
C GLY A 12 9.54 6.31 -26.72
N PHE A 13 9.65 5.71 -25.54
CA PHE A 13 8.51 5.08 -24.86
C PHE A 13 7.54 6.12 -24.30
N ASP A 14 6.30 6.14 -24.80
CA ASP A 14 5.21 6.94 -24.25
C ASP A 14 4.21 6.05 -23.50
N PRO A 15 4.18 6.09 -22.15
CA PRO A 15 3.26 5.26 -21.36
C PRO A 15 1.78 5.54 -21.67
N LEU A 16 1.45 6.70 -22.26
CA LEU A 16 0.08 7.03 -22.62
C LEU A 16 -0.39 6.33 -23.90
N LYS A 17 0.53 5.85 -24.75
CA LYS A 17 0.23 5.25 -26.06
C LYS A 17 0.17 3.73 -26.05
N VAL A 18 0.40 3.08 -24.91
CA VAL A 18 0.35 1.61 -24.80
C VAL A 18 -1.09 1.12 -24.59
N PRO A 19 -1.40 -0.14 -24.95
CA PRO A 19 -2.71 -0.75 -24.66
C PRO A 19 -3.03 -0.80 -23.17
N PHE A 20 -4.32 -0.89 -22.81
CA PHE A 20 -4.80 -0.92 -21.42
C PHE A 20 -4.09 -1.98 -20.58
N GLU A 21 -3.93 -3.19 -21.12
CA GLU A 21 -3.32 -4.33 -20.43
C GLU A 21 -1.87 -4.00 -20.04
N LYS A 22 -1.14 -3.30 -20.92
CA LYS A 22 0.23 -2.85 -20.65
C LYS A 22 0.26 -1.72 -19.61
N LYS A 23 -0.75 -0.84 -19.57
CA LYS A 23 -0.90 0.16 -18.50
C LYS A 23 -1.12 -0.51 -17.14
N VAL A 24 -1.96 -1.54 -17.08
CA VAL A 24 -2.20 -2.35 -15.87
C VAL A 24 -0.91 -3.05 -15.42
N GLU A 25 -0.14 -3.62 -16.36
CA GLU A 25 1.16 -4.22 -16.07
C GLU A 25 2.15 -3.20 -15.48
N ILE A 26 2.25 -2.01 -16.07
CA ILE A 26 3.11 -0.93 -15.59
C ILE A 26 2.68 -0.47 -14.18
N PHE A 27 1.39 -0.31 -13.96
CA PHE A 27 0.83 0.00 -12.64
C PHE A 27 1.18 -1.07 -11.60
N ARG A 28 0.99 -2.36 -11.95
CA ARG A 28 1.35 -3.49 -11.09
C ARG A 28 2.84 -3.49 -10.79
N ALA A 29 3.70 -3.34 -11.79
CA ALA A 29 5.15 -3.32 -11.61
C ALA A 29 5.57 -2.15 -10.70
N PHE A 30 4.97 -0.97 -10.87
CA PHE A 30 5.22 0.18 -10.00
C PHE A 30 4.72 -0.05 -8.56
N THR A 31 3.60 -0.74 -8.37
CA THR A 31 3.01 -0.90 -7.03
C THR A 31 3.59 -2.11 -6.29
N ASP A 32 3.90 -3.21 -6.97
CA ASP A 32 4.49 -4.40 -6.35
C ASP A 32 6.00 -4.22 -6.20
N VAL A 33 6.74 -4.18 -7.31
CA VAL A 33 8.21 -4.30 -7.30
C VAL A 33 8.90 -3.16 -6.53
N TRP A 34 8.37 -1.95 -6.61
CA TRP A 34 9.01 -0.78 -6.00
C TRP A 34 8.66 -0.52 -4.56
N PHE A 35 7.53 -1.08 -4.14
CA PHE A 35 6.87 -0.57 -2.98
C PHE A 35 6.53 -1.72 -2.04
N LEU A 36 5.75 -2.70 -2.49
CA LEU A 36 5.44 -3.86 -1.67
C LEU A 36 6.61 -4.85 -1.58
N ALA A 37 7.36 -5.09 -2.65
CA ALA A 37 8.51 -5.98 -2.64
C ALA A 37 9.68 -5.41 -1.82
N VAL A 38 9.94 -4.10 -1.93
CA VAL A 38 10.94 -3.41 -1.10
C VAL A 38 10.54 -3.47 0.38
N ALA A 39 9.26 -3.22 0.68
CA ALA A 39 8.74 -3.36 2.04
C ALA A 39 8.84 -4.79 2.58
N TYR A 40 8.55 -5.79 1.74
CA TYR A 40 8.70 -7.20 2.11
C TYR A 40 10.16 -7.55 2.42
N GLN A 41 11.10 -7.09 1.61
CA GLN A 41 12.53 -7.29 1.83
C GLN A 41 13.02 -6.55 3.08
N ALA A 42 12.47 -5.36 3.37
CA ALA A 42 12.81 -4.62 4.57
C ALA A 42 12.35 -5.34 5.86
N ILE A 43 11.27 -6.12 5.80
CA ILE A 43 10.71 -6.78 6.98
C ILE A 43 11.19 -8.21 7.20
N GLU A 44 11.33 -8.99 6.12
CA GLU A 44 11.78 -10.39 6.18
C GLU A 44 13.29 -10.53 5.95
N GLY A 45 13.95 -9.47 5.47
CA GLY A 45 15.34 -9.49 5.03
C GLY A 45 15.54 -10.04 3.62
N HIS A 46 16.80 -9.98 3.17
CA HIS A 46 17.26 -10.66 1.95
C HIS A 46 18.04 -11.91 2.30
N GLN A 47 18.13 -12.82 1.34
CA GLN A 47 19.24 -13.78 1.29
C GLN A 47 20.29 -13.24 0.33
N ASN A 48 21.56 -13.41 0.69
CA ASN A 48 22.67 -13.16 -0.20
C ASN A 48 22.60 -14.13 -1.40
N PRO A 49 23.26 -13.81 -2.53
CA PRO A 49 23.27 -14.68 -3.71
C PRO A 49 23.79 -16.11 -3.48
N ASP A 50 24.56 -16.31 -2.42
CA ASP A 50 25.08 -17.60 -1.97
C ASP A 50 24.12 -18.37 -1.05
N GLY A 51 22.90 -17.85 -0.84
CA GLY A 51 21.89 -18.42 0.05
C GLY A 51 22.11 -18.13 1.53
N SER A 52 23.18 -17.40 1.89
CA SER A 52 23.40 -16.97 3.27
C SER A 52 22.42 -15.85 3.66
N GLU A 53 22.14 -15.71 4.95
CA GLU A 53 21.21 -14.70 5.44
C GLU A 53 21.83 -13.31 5.32
N ALA A 54 21.16 -12.36 4.64
CA ALA A 54 21.68 -11.00 4.47
C ALA A 54 21.55 -10.13 5.74
N ILE A 55 20.77 -10.59 6.72
CA ILE A 55 20.58 -9.92 8.01
C ILE A 55 21.04 -10.83 9.13
N ASN A 56 22.18 -10.50 9.71
CA ASN A 56 22.71 -11.15 10.89
C ASN A 56 23.12 -10.08 11.91
N LEU A 57 22.15 -9.64 12.73
CA LEU A 57 22.35 -8.52 13.66
C LEU A 57 22.72 -9.04 15.04
N TYR A 58 23.91 -8.68 15.53
CA TYR A 58 24.27 -8.97 16.91
C TYR A 58 23.44 -8.11 17.86
N ASN A 59 22.63 -8.76 18.71
CA ASN A 59 21.91 -8.11 19.80
C ASN A 59 22.79 -8.16 21.07
N PRO A 60 23.41 -7.03 21.47
CA PRO A 60 24.31 -7.00 22.62
C PRO A 60 23.60 -7.22 23.96
N GLN A 61 22.28 -6.96 24.05
CA GLN A 61 21.51 -7.15 25.29
C GLN A 61 21.21 -8.63 25.56
N LYS A 62 21.15 -9.43 24.50
CA LYS A 62 20.87 -10.87 24.57
C LYS A 62 22.08 -11.74 24.20
N GLU A 63 23.22 -11.09 23.92
CA GLU A 63 24.47 -11.71 23.48
C GLU A 63 24.31 -12.72 22.34
N LYS A 64 23.37 -12.48 21.43
CA LYS A 64 23.05 -13.40 20.33
C LYS A 64 22.80 -12.66 19.04
N TYR A 65 23.06 -13.34 17.94
CA TYR A 65 22.62 -12.87 16.64
C TYR A 65 21.12 -13.08 16.45
N GLU A 66 20.44 -12.02 16.01
CA GLU A 66 19.02 -12.02 15.71
C GLU A 66 18.80 -11.83 14.21
N LYS A 67 17.87 -12.63 13.69
CA LYS A 67 17.44 -12.61 12.28
C LYS A 67 16.40 -11.52 11.98
N TYR A 68 16.10 -10.70 12.98
CA TYR A 68 15.10 -9.65 12.92
C TYR A 68 15.79 -8.31 13.09
N LEU A 69 15.50 -7.37 12.19
CA LEU A 69 15.85 -5.97 12.34
C LEU A 69 14.90 -5.33 13.35
N PRO A 70 15.38 -4.90 14.53
CA PRO A 70 14.55 -4.10 15.44
C PRO A 70 13.95 -2.91 14.68
N HIS A 71 12.66 -2.67 14.86
CA HIS A 71 11.92 -1.57 14.23
C HIS A 71 11.72 -1.67 12.70
N ALA A 72 12.11 -2.77 12.03
CA ALA A 72 11.82 -2.95 10.61
C ALA A 72 10.32 -2.79 10.30
N GLY A 73 9.46 -3.28 11.20
CA GLY A 73 8.01 -3.10 11.08
C GLY A 73 7.59 -1.63 10.97
N TRP A 74 8.28 -0.70 11.64
CA TRP A 74 8.00 0.72 11.54
C TRP A 74 8.36 1.27 10.15
N ALA A 75 9.58 1.00 9.67
CA ALA A 75 10.03 1.43 8.35
C ALA A 75 9.12 0.88 7.24
N VAL A 76 8.66 -0.37 7.41
CA VAL A 76 7.74 -1.03 6.48
C VAL A 76 6.40 -0.31 6.41
N LEU A 77 5.85 0.14 7.54
CA LEU A 77 4.63 0.93 7.56
C LEU A 77 4.82 2.27 6.84
N HIS A 78 5.94 2.98 7.03
CA HIS A 78 6.26 4.19 6.26
C HIS A 78 6.25 3.95 4.76
N LEU A 79 6.82 2.82 4.32
CA LEU A 79 6.77 2.43 2.92
C LEU A 79 5.30 2.21 2.53
N VAL A 80 4.59 1.28 3.17
CA VAL A 80 3.34 0.77 2.62
C VAL A 80 2.09 1.61 2.86
N MET A 81 2.11 2.58 3.77
CA MET A 81 0.89 3.37 4.08
C MET A 81 0.35 4.15 2.88
N ASN A 82 1.21 4.60 1.96
CA ASN A 82 0.76 5.30 0.76
C ASN A 82 -0.04 4.40 -0.22
N TYR A 83 -0.06 3.08 -0.01
CA TYR A 83 -0.80 2.13 -0.83
C TYR A 83 -2.27 2.49 -0.96
N PHE A 84 -2.91 2.84 0.16
CA PHE A 84 -4.34 3.13 0.19
C PHE A 84 -4.68 4.36 -0.65
N GLU A 85 -3.84 5.40 -0.61
CA GLU A 85 -4.00 6.57 -1.46
C GLU A 85 -3.84 6.23 -2.96
N VAL A 86 -2.89 5.34 -3.29
CA VAL A 86 -2.71 4.83 -4.66
C VAL A 86 -3.96 4.08 -5.13
N ILE A 87 -4.47 3.13 -4.34
CA ILE A 87 -5.68 2.37 -4.69
C ILE A 87 -6.89 3.30 -4.81
N GLY A 88 -7.09 4.23 -3.87
CA GLY A 88 -8.16 5.21 -3.92
C GLY A 88 -8.10 6.06 -5.20
N CYS A 89 -6.91 6.50 -5.59
CA CYS A 89 -6.70 7.26 -6.82
C CYS A 89 -7.12 6.46 -8.07
N PHE A 90 -6.63 5.23 -8.23
CA PHE A 90 -6.89 4.42 -9.43
C PHE A 90 -8.30 3.83 -9.47
N ARG A 91 -8.92 3.52 -8.32
CA ARG A 91 -10.26 2.90 -8.27
C ARG A 91 -11.38 3.93 -8.35
N CYS A 92 -11.21 5.11 -7.75
CA CYS A 92 -12.22 6.18 -7.77
C CYS A 92 -12.04 7.16 -8.94
N GLY A 93 -10.90 7.12 -9.63
CA GLY A 93 -10.56 8.04 -10.72
C GLY A 93 -10.15 9.43 -10.22
N MET A 94 -9.63 10.24 -11.13
CA MET A 94 -9.31 11.64 -10.81
C MET A 94 -10.60 12.46 -10.77
N ILE A 95 -11.05 12.81 -9.56
CA ILE A 95 -12.07 13.84 -9.39
C ILE A 95 -11.42 15.21 -9.69
N LYS A 96 -11.34 15.58 -10.98
CA LYS A 96 -10.76 16.86 -11.44
C LYS A 96 -11.34 18.08 -10.72
N THR A 97 -12.59 17.98 -10.26
CA THR A 97 -13.29 19.05 -9.53
C THR A 97 -12.92 19.17 -8.05
N LYS A 98 -12.10 18.26 -7.49
CA LYS A 98 -11.77 18.23 -6.05
C LYS A 98 -10.28 18.33 -5.72
N LYS A 99 -9.38 18.42 -6.69
CA LYS A 99 -7.92 18.52 -6.43
C LYS A 99 -7.54 19.71 -5.54
N TYR A 100 -8.34 20.77 -5.56
CA TYR A 100 -8.17 21.98 -4.75
C TYR A 100 -9.10 22.04 -3.53
N GLN A 101 -9.92 21.00 -3.29
CA GLN A 101 -10.74 20.93 -2.09
C GLN A 101 -9.88 20.42 -0.92
N SER A 102 -9.95 21.15 0.20
CA SER A 102 -9.41 20.70 1.48
C SER A 102 -9.86 19.26 1.78
N GLY A 103 -8.95 18.40 2.23
CA GLY A 103 -9.25 17.02 2.61
C GLY A 103 -9.27 15.99 1.47
N PHE A 104 -8.99 16.37 0.22
CA PHE A 104 -9.04 15.45 -0.91
C PHE A 104 -8.16 14.20 -0.77
N ASN A 105 -6.92 14.35 -0.27
CA ASN A 105 -6.03 13.22 -0.04
C ASN A 105 -6.52 12.32 1.10
N LYS A 106 -7.12 12.90 2.15
CA LYS A 106 -7.74 12.17 3.26
C LYS A 106 -8.87 11.29 2.74
N THR A 107 -9.77 11.85 1.92
CA THR A 107 -10.87 11.08 1.32
C THR A 107 -10.34 9.94 0.45
N ARG A 108 -9.37 10.19 -0.43
CA ARG A 108 -8.77 9.13 -1.26
C ARG A 108 -8.15 8.01 -0.45
N PHE A 109 -7.42 8.37 0.59
CA PHE A 109 -6.80 7.41 1.48
C PHE A 109 -7.87 6.53 2.15
N LYS A 110 -8.90 7.15 2.74
CA LYS A 110 -10.00 6.44 3.40
C LYS A 110 -10.78 5.55 2.43
N ASP A 111 -11.11 6.07 1.26
CA ASP A 111 -11.80 5.31 0.21
C ASP A 111 -10.95 4.12 -0.20
N GLY A 112 -9.67 4.33 -0.52
CA GLY A 112 -8.76 3.25 -0.88
C GLY A 112 -8.60 2.21 0.23
N PHE A 113 -8.49 2.63 1.48
CA PHE A 113 -8.48 1.74 2.64
C PHE A 113 -9.74 0.87 2.69
N LYS A 114 -10.92 1.48 2.63
CA LYS A 114 -12.20 0.77 2.62
C LYS A 114 -12.28 -0.22 1.45
N GLN A 115 -11.85 0.19 0.26
CA GLN A 115 -11.82 -0.67 -0.92
C GLN A 115 -10.91 -1.89 -0.71
N VAL A 116 -9.73 -1.71 -0.09
CA VAL A 116 -8.82 -2.82 0.24
C VAL A 116 -9.49 -3.80 1.19
N ILE A 117 -10.02 -3.30 2.31
CA ILE A 117 -10.62 -4.16 3.35
C ILE A 117 -11.85 -4.90 2.81
N VAL A 118 -12.73 -4.23 2.07
CA VAL A 118 -13.92 -4.87 1.46
C VAL A 118 -13.53 -5.96 0.46
N THR A 119 -12.50 -5.72 -0.36
CA THR A 119 -12.03 -6.69 -1.35
C THR A 119 -11.44 -7.94 -0.68
N LEU A 120 -10.77 -7.76 0.46
CA LEU A 120 -10.13 -8.83 1.22
C LEU A 120 -11.07 -9.54 2.20
N SER A 121 -12.22 -8.95 2.54
CA SER A 121 -13.15 -9.53 3.52
C SER A 121 -13.52 -11.00 3.30
N PRO A 122 -13.73 -11.47 2.06
CA PRO A 122 -14.06 -12.87 1.83
C PRO A 122 -12.92 -13.84 2.17
N TYR A 123 -11.67 -13.38 2.14
CA TYR A 123 -10.45 -14.19 2.32
C TYR A 123 -9.94 -14.23 3.76
N TYR A 124 -10.42 -13.31 4.60
CA TYR A 124 -9.94 -13.12 5.98
C TYR A 124 -11.11 -13.12 6.99
N ARG A 125 -12.23 -13.79 6.70
CA ARG A 125 -13.44 -13.81 7.55
C ARG A 125 -13.18 -14.10 9.03
N GLN A 126 -12.12 -14.85 9.34
CA GLN A 126 -11.71 -15.19 10.71
C GLN A 126 -11.11 -14.02 11.53
N TYR A 127 -10.79 -12.88 10.90
CA TYR A 127 -10.07 -11.77 11.54
C TYR A 127 -10.91 -10.49 11.75
N PHE A 128 -12.24 -10.58 11.62
CA PHE A 128 -13.20 -9.51 11.95
C PHE A 128 -12.94 -8.19 11.22
N PHE A 129 -13.03 -8.20 9.88
CA PHE A 129 -12.99 -6.98 9.09
C PHE A 129 -14.26 -6.11 9.20
N ASP A 130 -15.34 -6.62 9.79
CA ASP A 130 -16.60 -5.87 9.93
C ASP A 130 -16.42 -4.59 10.74
N ASP A 131 -15.66 -4.65 11.84
CA ASP A 131 -15.35 -3.46 12.65
C ASP A 131 -14.52 -2.44 11.86
N LEU A 132 -13.60 -2.90 11.00
CA LEU A 132 -12.78 -2.04 10.14
C LEU A 132 -13.58 -1.41 9.00
N ILE A 133 -14.62 -2.08 8.50
CA ILE A 133 -15.46 -1.60 7.39
C ILE A 133 -16.52 -0.62 7.88
N ASN A 134 -17.11 -0.92 9.05
CA ASN A 134 -18.29 -0.21 9.56
C ASN A 134 -17.95 0.93 10.51
N ASN A 135 -16.69 1.05 10.96
CA ASN A 135 -16.28 2.11 11.86
C ASN A 135 -15.37 3.13 11.15
N GLU A 136 -15.82 4.38 11.06
CA GLU A 136 -15.04 5.46 10.42
C GLU A 136 -13.76 5.81 11.19
N ASP A 137 -13.77 5.66 12.52
CA ASP A 137 -12.63 5.97 13.40
C ASP A 137 -11.41 5.12 13.01
N ALA A 138 -11.61 3.86 12.60
CA ALA A 138 -10.52 3.01 12.14
C ALA A 138 -9.75 3.61 10.95
N SER A 139 -10.47 4.22 10.01
CA SER A 139 -9.88 4.89 8.84
C SER A 139 -9.25 6.24 9.20
N ASP A 140 -9.78 6.93 10.22
CA ASP A 140 -9.20 8.16 10.76
C ASP A 140 -7.90 7.90 11.50
N HIS A 141 -7.87 6.89 12.38
CA HIS A 141 -6.65 6.47 13.08
C HIS A 141 -5.53 6.13 12.12
N LEU A 142 -5.84 5.38 11.05
CA LEU A 142 -4.85 5.01 10.06
C LEU A 142 -4.37 6.23 9.24
N TRP A 143 -5.26 7.19 8.95
CA TRP A 143 -4.89 8.44 8.28
C TRP A 143 -3.97 9.31 9.13
N ASP A 144 -4.32 9.51 10.40
CA ASP A 144 -3.54 10.31 11.34
C ASP A 144 -2.18 9.65 11.62
N PHE A 145 -2.14 8.32 11.71
CA PHE A 145 -0.90 7.56 11.76
C PHE A 145 -0.02 7.81 10.54
N ARG A 146 -0.58 7.66 9.33
CA ARG A 146 0.12 7.94 8.08
C ARG A 146 0.68 9.36 8.06
N ASN A 147 -0.03 10.35 8.57
CA ASN A 147 0.47 11.72 8.65
C ASN A 147 1.57 11.89 9.70
N GLY A 148 1.43 11.29 10.88
CA GLY A 148 2.47 11.30 11.91
C GLY A 148 3.76 10.67 11.41
N LEU A 149 3.66 9.57 10.66
CA LEU A 149 4.79 8.95 9.95
C LEU A 149 5.46 9.95 8.98
N PHE A 150 4.71 10.57 8.07
CA PHE A 150 5.32 11.41 7.02
C PHE A 150 5.68 12.84 7.42
N HIS A 151 5.13 13.38 8.50
CA HIS A 151 5.24 14.82 8.82
C HIS A 151 5.88 15.12 10.18
N ALA A 152 6.73 14.21 10.69
CA ALA A 152 7.47 14.37 11.96
C ALA A 152 6.59 14.80 13.15
N GLY A 153 5.33 14.35 13.13
CA GLY A 153 4.30 14.81 14.07
C GLY A 153 4.00 13.78 15.16
N ASP A 154 3.41 14.27 16.25
CA ASP A 154 2.83 13.43 17.28
C ASP A 154 1.72 12.55 16.70
N ILE A 155 1.87 11.24 16.86
CA ILE A 155 0.83 10.28 16.51
C ILE A 155 -0.21 10.34 17.61
N LYS A 156 -1.30 11.07 17.35
CA LYS A 156 -2.42 11.24 18.28
C LYS A 156 -3.36 10.04 18.30
N SER A 157 -3.21 9.13 17.34
CA SER A 157 -4.06 7.96 17.20
C SER A 157 -3.59 6.80 18.09
N PRO A 158 -4.49 6.19 18.88
CA PRO A 158 -4.22 4.94 19.60
C PRO A 158 -3.95 3.79 18.62
N ILE A 159 -2.65 3.51 18.42
CA ILE A 159 -2.19 2.41 17.57
C ILE A 159 -1.21 1.53 18.32
N ILE A 160 -1.39 0.22 18.20
CA ILE A 160 -0.47 -0.78 18.73
C ILE A 160 0.11 -1.59 17.58
N ILE A 161 1.44 -1.59 17.50
CA ILE A 161 2.18 -2.32 16.47
C ILE A 161 2.87 -3.50 17.13
N SER A 162 2.58 -4.72 16.66
CA SER A 162 3.22 -5.93 17.17
C SER A 162 3.34 -6.99 16.09
N GLY A 163 4.52 -7.59 15.99
CA GLY A 163 4.76 -8.78 15.15
C GLY A 163 4.07 -10.04 15.67
N GLY A 164 3.59 -10.03 16.93
CA GLY A 164 2.98 -11.19 17.58
C GLY A 164 1.50 -11.40 17.26
N TYR A 165 0.84 -10.51 16.52
CA TYR A 165 -0.56 -10.72 16.14
C TYR A 165 -0.70 -11.71 14.98
N GLU A 166 -1.74 -12.53 14.99
CA GLU A 166 -2.02 -13.46 13.89
C GLU A 166 -2.74 -12.78 12.71
N PHE A 167 -3.23 -11.55 12.90
CA PHE A 167 -3.89 -10.72 11.89
C PHE A 167 -2.97 -9.61 11.39
N SER A 168 -3.24 -9.08 10.20
CA SER A 168 -2.53 -7.92 9.61
C SER A 168 -2.96 -6.60 10.24
N ILE A 169 -4.27 -6.40 10.38
CA ILE A 169 -4.86 -5.21 10.96
C ILE A 169 -6.18 -5.58 11.64
N LYS A 170 -6.44 -5.00 12.80
CA LYS A 170 -7.67 -5.16 13.55
C LYS A 170 -8.03 -3.84 14.22
N TYR A 171 -9.29 -3.44 14.14
CA TYR A 171 -9.80 -2.35 14.95
C TYR A 171 -10.53 -2.92 16.16
N ARG A 172 -10.33 -2.29 17.31
CA ARG A 172 -10.95 -2.67 18.59
C ARG A 172 -11.86 -1.52 19.05
N PRO A 173 -13.16 -1.58 18.75
CA PRO A 173 -14.09 -0.50 19.09
C PRO A 173 -14.23 -0.31 20.60
N ASP A 174 -14.01 -1.36 21.40
CA ASP A 174 -14.09 -1.31 22.87
C ASP A 174 -13.04 -0.39 23.52
N ARG A 175 -11.93 -0.14 22.83
CA ARG A 175 -10.81 0.69 23.30
C ARG A 175 -10.42 1.78 22.32
N ASP A 176 -11.20 1.92 21.25
CA ASP A 176 -10.90 2.77 20.11
C ASP A 176 -9.43 2.64 19.67
N VAL A 177 -8.93 1.42 19.43
CA VAL A 177 -7.51 1.20 19.11
C VAL A 177 -7.32 0.40 17.83
N LEU A 178 -6.37 0.84 16.99
CA LEU A 178 -5.98 0.11 15.80
C LEU A 178 -4.74 -0.75 16.09
N GLN A 179 -4.82 -2.03 15.80
CA GLN A 179 -3.75 -3.00 16.01
C GLN A 179 -3.20 -3.44 14.65
N ILE A 180 -1.88 -3.35 14.46
CA ILE A 180 -1.24 -3.65 13.17
C ILE A 180 -0.10 -4.65 13.40
N ASN A 181 -0.05 -5.70 12.58
CA ASN A 181 1.13 -6.54 12.42
C ASN A 181 1.81 -6.24 11.07
N PRO A 182 2.95 -5.54 11.08
CA PRO A 182 3.68 -5.20 9.86
C PRO A 182 4.06 -6.43 9.00
N HIS A 183 4.40 -7.58 9.62
CA HIS A 183 4.82 -8.80 8.92
C HIS A 183 3.67 -9.41 8.11
N ARG A 184 2.45 -9.30 8.61
CA ARG A 184 1.23 -9.79 7.94
C ARG A 184 0.62 -8.73 7.03
N PHE A 185 0.98 -7.45 7.22
CA PHE A 185 0.43 -6.32 6.47
C PHE A 185 0.87 -6.34 5.00
N VAL A 186 2.16 -6.55 4.72
CA VAL A 186 2.67 -6.54 3.34
C VAL A 186 2.07 -7.68 2.48
N PRO A 187 2.04 -8.96 2.93
CA PRO A 187 1.38 -10.02 2.18
C PRO A 187 -0.10 -9.75 1.91
N MET A 188 -0.82 -9.16 2.86
CA MET A 188 -2.22 -8.76 2.70
C MET A 188 -2.39 -7.74 1.55
N LEU A 189 -1.53 -6.71 1.49
CA LEU A 189 -1.59 -5.70 0.43
C LEU A 189 -1.22 -6.29 -0.94
N ARG A 190 -0.28 -7.25 -1.00
CA ARG A 190 0.07 -7.95 -2.24
C ARG A 190 -1.08 -8.79 -2.76
N LEU A 191 -1.77 -9.53 -1.88
CA LEU A 191 -2.99 -10.25 -2.25
C LEU A 191 -4.06 -9.30 -2.80
N HIS A 192 -4.28 -8.15 -2.15
CA HIS A 192 -5.20 -7.15 -2.69
C HIS A 192 -4.79 -6.68 -4.09
N LEU A 193 -3.50 -6.37 -4.30
CA LEU A 193 -3.01 -5.92 -5.59
C LEU A 193 -3.26 -6.95 -6.69
N GLU A 194 -3.03 -8.23 -6.39
CA GLU A 194 -3.31 -9.33 -7.32
C GLU A 194 -4.80 -9.41 -7.68
N LEU A 195 -5.68 -9.30 -6.69
CA LEU A 195 -7.13 -9.32 -6.91
C LEU A 195 -7.58 -8.10 -7.74
N TYR A 196 -7.08 -6.91 -7.41
CA TYR A 196 -7.40 -5.68 -8.13
C TYR A 196 -6.89 -5.72 -9.59
N VAL A 197 -5.70 -6.25 -9.83
CA VAL A 197 -5.18 -6.45 -11.20
C VAL A 197 -6.03 -7.45 -11.98
N LYS A 198 -6.44 -8.56 -11.36
CA LYS A 198 -7.34 -9.53 -11.99
C LYS A 198 -8.68 -8.88 -12.35
N GLU A 199 -9.24 -8.07 -11.45
CA GLU A 199 -10.48 -7.32 -11.68
C GLU A 199 -10.34 -6.35 -12.85
N LEU A 200 -9.24 -5.58 -12.91
CA LEU A 200 -8.96 -4.65 -14.01
C LEU A 200 -8.86 -5.36 -15.36
N LEU A 201 -8.13 -6.48 -15.43
CA LEU A 201 -7.95 -7.23 -16.68
C LEU A 201 -9.23 -7.94 -17.13
N ALA A 202 -10.11 -8.31 -16.20
CA ALA A 202 -11.42 -8.86 -16.51
C ALA A 202 -12.49 -7.80 -16.84
N ALA A 203 -12.20 -6.53 -16.56
CA ALA A 203 -13.17 -5.44 -16.72
C ALA A 203 -13.44 -5.14 -18.20
N LYS A 204 -14.73 -5.06 -18.54
CA LYS A 204 -15.18 -4.69 -19.89
C LYS A 204 -14.82 -3.23 -20.21
N GLU A 205 -14.62 -2.94 -21.50
CA GLU A 205 -14.43 -1.58 -22.01
C GLU A 205 -15.58 -0.66 -21.55
N GLY A 206 -15.27 0.57 -21.15
CA GLY A 206 -16.23 1.53 -20.61
C GLY A 206 -16.78 1.23 -19.21
N SER A 207 -16.38 0.14 -18.55
CA SER A 207 -16.74 -0.10 -17.15
C SER A 207 -16.12 0.97 -16.22
N LYS A 208 -16.82 1.29 -15.13
CA LYS A 208 -16.39 2.35 -14.19
C LYS A 208 -14.95 2.16 -13.69
N ILE A 209 -14.56 0.93 -13.34
CA ILE A 209 -13.21 0.62 -12.84
C ILE A 209 -12.14 0.87 -13.91
N ARG A 210 -12.39 0.46 -15.16
CA ARG A 210 -11.47 0.66 -16.29
C ARG A 210 -11.36 2.15 -16.64
N THR A 211 -12.48 2.86 -16.73
CA THR A 211 -12.50 4.31 -16.97
C THR A 211 -11.76 5.08 -15.88
N ASN A 212 -12.01 4.76 -14.60
CA ASN A 212 -11.34 5.40 -13.48
C ASN A 212 -9.83 5.16 -13.49
N PHE A 213 -9.42 3.92 -13.76
CA PHE A 213 -8.01 3.55 -13.89
C PHE A 213 -7.33 4.33 -15.02
N GLU A 214 -7.94 4.36 -16.21
CA GLU A 214 -7.40 5.06 -17.38
C GLU A 214 -7.24 6.57 -17.14
N LEU A 215 -8.23 7.19 -16.47
CA LEU A 215 -8.15 8.60 -16.09
C LEU A 215 -7.01 8.87 -15.10
N ALA A 216 -6.89 8.02 -14.07
CA ALA A 216 -5.82 8.16 -13.07
C ALA A 216 -4.43 7.89 -13.67
N TYR A 217 -4.32 6.89 -14.54
CA TYR A 217 -3.09 6.61 -15.29
C TYR A 217 -2.71 7.80 -16.16
N THR A 218 -3.65 8.31 -16.96
CA THR A 218 -3.41 9.46 -17.84
C THR A 218 -2.95 10.68 -17.05
N ASP A 219 -3.61 11.03 -15.95
CA ASP A 219 -3.21 12.16 -15.09
C ASP A 219 -1.77 12.00 -14.56
N ARG A 220 -1.45 10.83 -14.01
CA ARG A 220 -0.12 10.52 -13.47
C ARG A 220 1.02 10.74 -14.47
N TYR A 221 0.77 10.49 -15.76
CA TYR A 221 1.78 10.58 -16.82
C TYR A 221 1.65 11.84 -17.69
N THR A 222 0.61 12.66 -17.54
CA THR A 222 0.45 13.95 -18.26
C THR A 222 1.00 15.14 -17.46
N VAL A 223 0.85 15.16 -16.12
CA VAL A 223 1.36 16.22 -15.23
C VAL A 223 2.88 16.41 -15.35
N LYS A 224 3.60 15.44 -15.91
CA LYS A 224 5.06 15.49 -16.09
C LYS A 224 5.53 16.10 -17.41
N LYS A 225 4.63 16.46 -18.34
CA LYS A 225 4.99 17.17 -19.59
C LYS A 225 4.91 18.70 -19.48
N THR A 226 4.50 19.24 -18.32
CA THR A 226 4.19 20.67 -18.12
C THR A 226 5.12 21.39 -17.12
N ASN A 227 6.12 20.69 -16.58
CA ASN A 227 7.22 21.26 -15.79
C ASN A 227 8.55 20.84 -16.42
#